data_AF-A0A3P7XRB0-F1
#
_entry.id   AF-A0A3P7XRB0-F1
#
_cell.length_a   1.000
_cell.length_b   1.000
_cell.length_c   1.000
_cell.angle_alpha   90.00
_cell.angle_beta   90.00
_cell.angle_gamma   90.00
#
_symmetry.space_group_name_H-M   'P 1'
#
loop_
_entity.id
_entity.type
_entity.pdbx_description
1 polymer ?
#
loop_
_entity_poly.entity_id
_entity_poly.type
_entity_poly.pdbx_seq_one_letter_code
_entity_poly.pdbx_strand_id
1 'polypeptide(L)'
;MNKNSKFTFKIVFCRENNMPFIDDSFPHSKKSIGNFIIDERLNGKKIDANHFIWLRPQDIYTKDGRRYRWSVFLDPKPSDIEQGCLGNCWFLSALAVIAERPDILDQIFLTKTYNPWGVYQIRLCVDGHWQVILVDDFLPCHSQTHGLAFAVGRRNQLWVPLIEKALAKVLGCYAKLPAGRTLEGLAILTGAPCTFLDLENCTDHDLIWAQLLSMRYVIFLFLK
;
A
#
# COMPACT_ATOMS: atom_id res chain seq x y z
N MET A 1 20.26 -5.77 20.13
CA MET A 1 20.59 -5.44 18.72
C MET A 1 19.54 -4.48 18.18
N ASN A 2 19.96 -3.32 17.67
CA ASN A 2 19.09 -2.27 17.13
C ASN A 2 18.32 -2.74 15.87
N LYS A 3 17.07 -2.29 15.64
CA LYS A 3 16.23 -2.72 14.50
C LYS A 3 16.91 -2.48 13.14
N ASN A 4 17.68 -1.40 13.00
CA ASN A 4 18.47 -1.10 11.80
C ASN A 4 19.58 -2.13 11.55
N SER A 5 20.22 -2.64 12.60
CA SER A 5 21.27 -3.66 12.48
C SER A 5 20.73 -4.98 11.93
N LYS A 6 19.49 -5.37 12.30
CA LYS A 6 18.82 -6.55 11.73
C LYS A 6 18.48 -6.39 10.25
N PHE A 7 18.09 -5.20 9.82
CA PHE A 7 17.79 -4.94 8.40
C PHE A 7 19.04 -5.02 7.52
N THR A 8 20.13 -4.36 7.93
CA THR A 8 21.41 -4.43 7.21
C THR A 8 21.93 -5.86 7.14
N PHE A 9 21.81 -6.63 8.23
CA PHE A 9 22.19 -8.05 8.24
C PHE A 9 21.42 -8.86 7.18
N LYS A 10 20.09 -8.67 7.06
CA LYS A 10 19.28 -9.36 6.05
C LYS A 10 19.75 -9.04 4.62
N ILE A 11 20.04 -7.78 4.32
CA ILE A 11 20.56 -7.39 3.00
C ILE A 11 21.92 -8.04 2.73
N VAL A 12 22.83 -7.99 3.71
CA VAL A 12 24.16 -8.59 3.57
C VAL A 12 24.06 -10.09 3.35
N PHE A 13 23.22 -10.78 4.12
CA PHE A 13 22.99 -12.22 3.97
C PHE A 13 22.45 -12.58 2.57
N CYS A 14 21.44 -11.87 2.07
CA CYS A 14 20.89 -12.08 0.73
C CYS A 14 21.94 -11.87 -0.36
N ARG A 15 22.76 -10.83 -0.20
CA ARG A 15 23.85 -10.52 -1.13
C ARG A 15 24.93 -11.60 -1.16
N GLU A 16 25.36 -12.08 0.00
CA GLU A 16 26.42 -13.10 0.12
C GLU A 16 25.97 -14.46 -0.42
N ASN A 17 24.69 -14.79 -0.28
CA ASN A 17 24.13 -16.06 -0.74
C ASN A 17 23.52 -15.98 -2.14
N ASN A 18 23.51 -14.81 -2.78
CA ASN A 18 22.88 -14.57 -4.07
C ASN A 18 21.41 -15.03 -4.14
N MET A 19 20.65 -14.79 -3.07
CA MET A 19 19.25 -15.20 -2.96
C MET A 19 18.34 -14.01 -2.63
N PRO A 20 17.13 -13.94 -3.22
CA PRO A 20 16.16 -12.92 -2.83
C PRO A 20 15.75 -13.11 -1.37
N PHE A 21 15.38 -12.01 -0.73
CA PHE A 21 14.77 -12.04 0.59
C PHE A 21 13.37 -12.63 0.51
N ILE A 22 13.07 -13.51 1.47
CA ILE A 22 11.76 -14.10 1.66
C ILE A 22 11.30 -13.72 3.06
N ASP A 23 10.09 -13.17 3.14
CA ASP A 23 9.46 -12.80 4.39
C ASP A 23 8.65 -13.97 4.96
N ASP A 24 9.29 -14.78 5.81
CA ASP A 24 8.65 -15.95 6.45
C ASP A 24 7.40 -15.60 7.26
N SER A 25 7.28 -14.35 7.73
CA SER A 25 6.12 -13.89 8.50
C SER A 25 4.91 -13.55 7.63
N PHE A 26 5.11 -13.40 6.31
CA PHE A 26 4.05 -13.14 5.34
C PHE A 26 4.33 -13.92 4.04
N PRO A 27 4.16 -15.25 4.05
CA PRO A 27 4.65 -16.13 3.00
C PRO A 27 3.91 -15.95 1.67
N HIS A 28 4.56 -16.27 0.55
CA HIS A 28 4.00 -16.22 -0.81
C HIS A 28 3.00 -17.36 -1.11
N SER A 29 1.98 -17.46 -0.28
CA SER A 29 1.02 -18.57 -0.31
C SER A 29 -0.41 -18.05 -0.19
N LYS A 30 -1.36 -18.97 -0.36
CA LYS A 30 -2.78 -18.71 -0.17
C LYS A 30 -3.10 -18.15 1.23
N LYS A 31 -2.27 -18.42 2.25
CA LYS A 31 -2.42 -17.87 3.60
C LYS A 31 -2.37 -16.34 3.61
N SER A 32 -1.44 -15.75 2.87
CA SER A 32 -1.25 -14.30 2.81
C SER A 32 -2.25 -13.62 1.88
N ILE A 33 -2.79 -14.34 0.88
CA ILE A 33 -3.93 -13.88 0.11
C ILE A 33 -5.19 -13.87 0.98
N GLY A 34 -5.45 -14.95 1.71
CA GLY A 34 -6.65 -15.14 2.52
C GLY A 34 -7.85 -15.64 1.71
N ASN A 35 -8.97 -15.85 2.41
CA ASN A 35 -10.23 -16.27 1.80
C ASN A 35 -11.16 -15.07 1.69
N PHE A 36 -11.48 -14.66 0.47
CA PHE A 36 -12.47 -13.62 0.23
C PHE A 36 -13.86 -14.23 0.43
N ILE A 37 -14.46 -13.99 1.59
CA ILE A 37 -15.86 -14.34 1.86
C ILE A 37 -16.70 -13.23 1.22
N ILE A 38 -17.50 -13.60 0.22
CA ILE A 38 -18.46 -12.69 -0.40
C ILE A 38 -19.83 -13.10 0.10
N ASP A 39 -20.60 -12.12 0.58
CA ASP A 39 -22.02 -12.29 0.89
C ASP A 39 -22.75 -12.81 -0.36
N GLU A 40 -23.32 -14.01 -0.28
CA GLU A 40 -23.99 -14.71 -1.40
C GLU A 40 -25.12 -13.87 -2.02
N ARG A 41 -25.60 -12.84 -1.31
CA ARG A 41 -26.66 -11.92 -1.76
C ARG A 41 -26.24 -10.92 -2.83
N LEU A 42 -24.93 -10.73 -3.08
CA LEU A 42 -24.42 -9.69 -3.96
C LEU A 42 -23.96 -10.17 -5.35
N ASN A 43 -24.26 -11.41 -5.75
CA ASN A 43 -23.87 -11.96 -7.06
C ASN A 43 -22.36 -11.81 -7.37
N GLY A 44 -21.54 -11.75 -6.31
CA GLY A 44 -20.14 -11.39 -6.41
C GLY A 44 -19.27 -12.58 -6.80
N LYS A 45 -18.34 -12.34 -7.72
CA LYS A 45 -17.41 -13.34 -8.25
C LYS A 45 -16.43 -13.76 -7.14
N LYS A 46 -16.50 -15.02 -6.67
CA LYS A 46 -15.55 -15.57 -5.69
C LYS A 46 -14.11 -15.39 -6.20
N ILE A 47 -13.29 -14.65 -5.43
CA ILE A 47 -11.86 -14.54 -5.72
C ILE A 47 -11.19 -15.80 -5.18
N ASP A 48 -10.90 -16.75 -6.07
CA ASP A 48 -10.13 -17.94 -5.72
C ASP A 48 -8.63 -17.59 -5.64
N ALA A 49 -8.02 -17.86 -4.49
CA ALA A 49 -6.59 -17.68 -4.27
C ALA A 49 -5.72 -18.51 -5.24
N ASN A 50 -6.26 -19.57 -5.85
CA ASN A 50 -5.59 -20.37 -6.88
C ASN A 50 -5.31 -19.59 -8.17
N HIS A 51 -6.02 -18.48 -8.41
CA HIS A 51 -5.80 -17.65 -9.58
C HIS A 51 -4.63 -16.67 -9.43
N PHE A 52 -3.93 -16.72 -8.29
CA PHE A 52 -2.78 -15.86 -8.03
C PHE A 52 -1.48 -16.64 -7.94
N ILE A 53 -0.46 -16.05 -8.54
CA ILE A 53 0.95 -16.43 -8.40
C ILE A 53 1.70 -15.26 -7.79
N TRP A 54 2.84 -15.53 -7.18
CA TRP A 54 3.68 -14.50 -6.57
C TRP A 54 4.90 -14.28 -7.45
N LEU A 55 5.05 -13.07 -7.98
CA LEU A 55 6.12 -12.72 -8.90
C LEU A 55 6.94 -11.56 -8.35
N ARG A 56 8.24 -11.58 -8.62
CA ARG A 56 9.12 -10.44 -8.37
C ARG A 56 9.01 -9.42 -9.51
N PRO A 57 9.39 -8.15 -9.30
CA PRO A 57 9.19 -7.09 -10.27
C PRO A 57 9.66 -7.44 -11.70
N GLN A 58 10.84 -8.04 -11.84
CA GLN A 58 11.39 -8.42 -13.15
C GLN A 58 10.51 -9.40 -13.95
N ASP A 59 9.70 -10.21 -13.26
CA ASP A 59 8.86 -11.26 -13.85
C ASP A 59 7.42 -10.79 -14.11
N ILE A 60 7.05 -9.60 -13.62
CA ILE A 60 5.71 -9.03 -13.74
C ILE A 60 5.50 -8.39 -15.11
N TYR A 61 4.31 -8.59 -15.68
CA TYR A 61 3.84 -7.88 -16.87
C TYR A 61 3.06 -6.64 -16.46
N THR A 62 3.45 -5.48 -16.98
CA THR A 62 2.79 -4.21 -16.66
C THR A 62 2.21 -3.59 -17.92
N LYS A 63 1.18 -2.77 -17.74
CA LYS A 63 0.58 -1.99 -18.84
C LYS A 63 1.59 -1.05 -19.52
N ASP A 64 2.64 -0.62 -18.80
CA ASP A 64 3.73 0.20 -19.37
C ASP A 64 4.87 -0.65 -19.97
N GLY A 65 4.74 -1.98 -19.89
CA GLY A 65 5.76 -2.93 -20.33
C GLY A 65 7.12 -2.67 -19.69
N ARG A 66 8.12 -2.51 -20.56
CA ARG A 66 9.52 -2.23 -20.15
C ARG A 66 9.93 -0.78 -20.44
N ARG A 67 8.99 0.13 -20.71
CA ARG A 67 9.27 1.55 -20.94
C ARG A 67 9.94 2.20 -19.73
N TYR A 68 9.60 1.74 -18.52
CA TYR A 68 10.20 2.19 -17.27
C TYR A 68 10.94 1.05 -16.60
N ARG A 69 12.08 1.36 -15.97
CA ARG A 69 12.72 0.42 -15.05
C ARG A 69 11.94 0.40 -13.73
N TRP A 70 11.96 -0.73 -13.04
CA TRP A 70 11.38 -0.81 -11.70
C TRP A 70 12.11 0.14 -10.75
N SER A 71 11.32 0.90 -10.01
CA SER A 71 11.78 1.85 -9.01
C SER A 71 10.84 1.81 -7.81
N VAL A 72 11.31 2.19 -6.62
CA VAL A 72 10.40 2.44 -5.51
C VAL A 72 9.58 3.68 -5.83
N PHE A 73 10.28 4.76 -6.13
CA PHE A 73 9.73 6.03 -6.55
C PHE A 73 10.37 6.47 -7.87
N LEU A 74 9.55 7.03 -8.75
CA LEU A 74 10.01 7.80 -9.91
C LEU A 74 9.66 9.27 -9.71
N ASP A 75 8.36 9.54 -9.63
CA ASP A 75 7.76 10.87 -9.41
C ASP A 75 6.31 10.59 -8.99
N PRO A 76 6.09 10.22 -7.71
CA PRO A 76 4.81 9.68 -7.25
C PRO A 76 3.67 10.66 -7.49
N LYS A 77 2.63 10.20 -8.18
CA LYS A 77 1.42 10.99 -8.42
C LYS A 77 0.18 10.23 -8.00
N PRO A 78 -0.88 10.93 -7.58
CA PRO A 78 -2.19 10.30 -7.38
C PRO A 78 -2.65 9.50 -8.60
N SER A 79 -2.36 10.01 -9.81
CA SER A 79 -2.70 9.36 -11.08
C SER A 79 -1.93 8.05 -11.36
N ASP A 80 -0.88 7.74 -10.59
CA ASP A 80 -0.16 6.47 -10.75
C ASP A 80 -0.82 5.32 -9.99
N ILE A 81 -1.79 5.61 -9.12
CA ILE A 81 -2.44 4.60 -8.29
C ILE A 81 -3.60 4.01 -9.08
N GLU A 82 -3.53 2.72 -9.37
CA GLU A 82 -4.66 1.97 -9.93
C GLU A 82 -5.09 0.87 -8.97
N GLN A 83 -6.41 0.75 -8.78
CA GLN A 83 -7.02 -0.31 -7.99
C GLN A 83 -7.02 -1.63 -8.77
N GLY A 84 -6.66 -2.71 -8.08
CA GLY A 84 -6.78 -4.07 -8.60
C GLY A 84 -8.15 -4.71 -8.28
N CYS A 85 -8.15 -6.01 -8.05
CA CYS A 85 -9.38 -6.78 -7.80
C CYS A 85 -9.88 -6.73 -6.34
N LEU A 86 -9.21 -5.99 -5.44
CA LEU A 86 -9.62 -5.83 -4.05
C LEU A 86 -10.55 -4.65 -3.83
N GLY A 87 -11.53 -4.81 -2.94
CA GLY A 87 -12.42 -3.74 -2.47
C GLY A 87 -11.78 -2.81 -1.42
N ASN A 88 -10.53 -2.41 -1.61
CA ASN A 88 -9.76 -1.57 -0.69
C ASN A 88 -9.57 -0.12 -1.19
N CYS A 89 -10.49 0.36 -2.03
CA CYS A 89 -10.49 1.73 -2.55
C CYS A 89 -10.31 2.77 -1.45
N TRP A 90 -10.91 2.56 -0.27
CA TRP A 90 -10.74 3.42 0.91
C TRP A 90 -9.26 3.68 1.25
N PHE A 91 -8.39 2.68 1.12
CA PHE A 91 -6.98 2.82 1.44
C PHE A 91 -6.21 3.45 0.27
N LEU A 92 -6.55 3.08 -0.98
CA LEU A 92 -5.92 3.67 -2.16
C LEU A 92 -6.28 5.15 -2.34
N SER A 93 -7.49 5.56 -1.98
CA SER A 93 -7.89 6.97 -1.92
C SER A 93 -7.06 7.72 -0.88
N ALA A 94 -6.80 7.13 0.30
CA ALA A 94 -5.90 7.73 1.27
C ALA A 94 -4.47 7.86 0.73
N LEU A 95 -3.95 6.83 0.02
CA LEU A 95 -2.64 6.91 -0.64
C LEU A 95 -2.58 7.98 -1.74
N ALA A 96 -3.68 8.21 -2.48
CA ALA A 96 -3.76 9.27 -3.48
C ALA A 96 -3.55 10.65 -2.84
N VAL A 97 -4.16 10.88 -1.68
CA VAL A 97 -3.98 12.09 -0.89
C VAL A 97 -2.55 12.22 -0.37
N ILE A 98 -1.94 11.12 0.08
CA ILE A 98 -0.52 11.11 0.49
C ILE A 98 0.43 11.35 -0.68
N ALA A 99 0.10 10.95 -1.91
CA ALA A 99 0.93 11.22 -3.08
C ALA A 99 1.05 12.71 -3.39
N GLU A 100 0.10 13.55 -2.95
CA GLU A 100 0.21 15.01 -3.03
C GLU A 100 1.13 15.61 -1.95
N ARG A 101 1.60 14.79 -0.99
CA ARG A 101 2.48 15.16 0.12
C ARG A 101 3.75 14.32 0.13
N PRO A 102 4.74 14.64 -0.72
CA PRO A 102 6.01 13.93 -0.79
C PRO A 102 6.72 13.84 0.57
N ASP A 103 6.56 14.85 1.43
CA ASP A 103 7.14 14.91 2.78
C ASP A 103 6.59 13.83 3.73
N ILE A 104 5.32 13.44 3.57
CA ILE A 104 4.70 12.36 4.34
C ILE A 104 5.04 11.01 3.71
N LEU A 105 4.96 10.91 2.39
CA LEU A 105 5.33 9.69 1.66
C LEU A 105 6.77 9.26 1.94
N ASP A 106 7.67 10.25 2.06
CA ASP A 106 9.08 10.06 2.42
C ASP A 106 9.30 9.51 3.83
N GLN A 107 8.35 9.72 4.75
CA GLN A 107 8.41 9.18 6.12
C GLN A 107 7.85 7.76 6.19
N ILE A 108 6.96 7.41 5.26
CA ILE A 108 6.38 6.06 5.14
C ILE A 108 7.41 5.09 4.57
N PHE A 109 8.20 5.47 3.56
CA PHE A 109 9.22 4.59 2.99
C PHE A 109 10.61 4.84 3.58
N LEU A 110 11.14 3.85 4.28
CA LEU A 110 12.54 3.88 4.73
C LEU A 110 13.49 3.36 3.64
N THR A 111 13.07 2.35 2.86
CA THR A 111 13.82 1.87 1.69
C THR A 111 13.39 2.63 0.44
N LYS A 112 14.05 3.75 0.14
CA LYS A 112 13.66 4.66 -0.97
C LYS A 112 14.20 4.28 -2.34
N THR A 113 15.17 3.38 -2.40
CA THR A 113 15.79 2.91 -3.65
C THR A 113 15.37 1.48 -3.95
N TYR A 114 15.31 1.13 -5.24
CA TYR A 114 15.08 -0.25 -5.65
C TYR A 114 16.13 -1.18 -5.02
N ASN A 115 15.67 -2.24 -4.37
CA ASN A 115 16.53 -3.22 -3.74
C ASN A 115 16.54 -4.51 -4.58
N PRO A 116 17.65 -4.88 -5.24
CA PRO A 116 17.74 -6.10 -6.05
C PRO A 116 17.45 -7.39 -5.27
N TRP A 117 17.70 -7.38 -3.96
CA TRP A 117 17.41 -8.51 -3.06
C TRP A 117 15.98 -8.51 -2.53
N GLY A 118 15.18 -7.51 -2.90
CA GLY A 118 13.76 -7.48 -2.63
C GLY A 118 13.37 -7.09 -1.22
N VAL A 119 14.27 -6.56 -0.38
CA VAL A 119 13.96 -6.20 1.01
C VAL A 119 13.53 -4.73 1.12
N TYR A 120 12.35 -4.48 1.68
CA TYR A 120 11.83 -3.11 1.87
C TYR A 120 11.31 -2.87 3.29
N GLN A 121 11.56 -1.67 3.81
CA GLN A 121 11.04 -1.19 5.09
C GLN A 121 10.03 -0.07 4.89
N ILE A 122 8.83 -0.29 5.41
CA ILE A 122 7.68 0.61 5.31
C ILE A 122 7.19 0.89 6.71
N ARG A 123 6.88 2.15 6.98
CA ARG A 123 6.43 2.63 8.29
C ARG A 123 4.95 2.98 8.21
N LEU A 124 4.15 2.32 9.04
CA LEU A 124 2.71 2.62 9.20
C LEU A 124 2.42 2.91 10.67
N CYS A 125 1.41 3.74 10.92
CA CYS A 125 0.86 3.98 12.24
C CYS A 125 -0.28 3.00 12.51
N VAL A 126 -0.03 1.98 13.32
CA VAL A 126 -1.00 0.93 13.62
C VAL A 126 -1.39 1.08 15.08
N ASP A 127 -2.69 1.23 15.35
CA ASP A 127 -3.25 1.48 16.68
C ASP A 127 -2.57 2.66 17.40
N GLY A 128 -2.31 3.74 16.66
CA GLY A 128 -1.64 4.95 17.18
C GLY A 128 -0.13 4.83 17.37
N HIS A 129 0.48 3.70 17.04
CA HIS A 129 1.90 3.45 17.22
C HIS A 129 2.61 3.28 15.87
N TRP A 130 3.72 3.99 15.69
CA TRP A 130 4.55 3.84 14.51
C TRP A 130 5.29 2.50 14.50
N GLN A 131 5.01 1.67 13.49
CA GLN A 131 5.61 0.37 13.30
C GLN A 131 6.35 0.32 11.97
N VAL A 132 7.59 -0.20 12.00
CA VAL A 132 8.37 -0.48 10.79
C VAL A 132 8.10 -1.92 10.39
N ILE A 133 7.41 -2.07 9.27
CA ILE A 133 7.04 -3.34 8.65
C ILE A 133 8.06 -3.65 7.56
N LEU A 134 8.69 -4.82 7.69
CA LEU A 134 9.57 -5.38 6.69
C LEU A 134 8.73 -6.21 5.71
N VAL A 135 8.92 -6.04 4.41
CA VAL A 135 8.29 -6.87 3.37
C VAL A 135 9.31 -7.25 2.30
N ASP A 136 9.08 -8.37 1.63
CA ASP A 136 9.74 -8.67 0.35
C ASP A 136 8.97 -8.11 -0.86
N ASP A 137 9.51 -8.20 -2.07
CA ASP A 137 8.90 -7.72 -3.32
C ASP A 137 8.25 -8.80 -4.19
N PHE A 138 7.95 -9.98 -3.63
CA PHE A 138 7.03 -10.88 -4.30
C PHE A 138 5.62 -10.32 -4.19
N LEU A 139 4.98 -10.02 -5.32
CA LEU A 139 3.66 -9.41 -5.36
C LEU A 139 2.65 -10.39 -5.97
N PRO A 140 1.39 -10.40 -5.47
CA PRO A 140 0.33 -11.18 -6.07
C PRO A 140 0.02 -10.71 -7.49
N CYS A 141 0.08 -11.65 -8.42
CA CYS A 141 -0.20 -11.45 -9.84
C CYS A 141 -1.23 -12.47 -10.31
N HIS A 142 -2.02 -12.10 -11.32
CA HIS A 142 -2.92 -13.04 -11.98
C HIS A 142 -2.11 -14.13 -12.70
N SER A 143 -2.43 -15.40 -12.47
CA SER A 143 -1.74 -16.54 -13.07
C SER A 143 -1.77 -16.55 -14.60
N GLN A 144 -2.83 -15.99 -15.19
CA GLN A 144 -3.01 -15.97 -16.65
C GLN A 144 -2.28 -14.83 -17.35
N THR A 145 -2.23 -13.64 -16.72
CA THR A 145 -1.70 -12.43 -17.36
C THR A 145 -0.34 -12.01 -16.83
N HIS A 146 0.10 -12.59 -15.69
CA HIS A 146 1.29 -12.17 -14.93
C HIS A 146 1.29 -10.69 -14.55
N GLY A 147 0.14 -10.02 -14.62
CA GLY A 147 -0.06 -8.66 -14.14
C GLY A 147 -0.40 -8.62 -12.67
N LEU A 148 -0.03 -7.53 -11.99
CA LEU A 148 -0.40 -7.26 -10.60
C LEU A 148 -1.91 -7.42 -10.41
N ALA A 149 -2.29 -8.18 -9.39
CA ALA A 149 -3.69 -8.48 -9.09
C ALA A 149 -4.35 -7.42 -8.22
N PHE A 150 -3.58 -6.79 -7.33
CA PHE A 150 -4.05 -5.84 -6.33
C PHE A 150 -3.62 -4.42 -6.70
N ALA A 151 -3.18 -3.58 -5.77
CA ALA A 151 -2.81 -2.22 -6.10
C ALA A 151 -1.65 -2.17 -7.12
N VAL A 152 -1.77 -1.26 -8.08
CA VAL A 152 -0.79 -1.08 -9.15
C VAL A 152 -0.24 0.34 -9.10
N GLY A 153 1.09 0.45 -9.12
CA GLY A 153 1.79 1.72 -9.36
C GLY A 153 2.19 1.84 -10.83
N ARG A 154 1.61 2.79 -11.55
CA ARG A 154 1.98 3.09 -12.95
C ARG A 154 3.43 3.52 -13.04
N ARG A 155 4.00 3.36 -14.23
CA ARG A 155 5.41 3.63 -14.55
C ARG A 155 6.38 2.72 -13.76
N ASN A 156 5.95 1.48 -13.50
CA ASN A 156 6.71 0.45 -12.79
C ASN A 156 7.22 0.94 -11.42
N GLN A 157 6.34 1.60 -10.66
CA GLN A 157 6.62 2.13 -9.32
C GLN A 157 6.11 1.15 -8.26
N LEU A 158 6.97 0.80 -7.30
CA LEU A 158 6.66 -0.22 -6.29
C LEU A 158 6.00 0.35 -5.04
N TRP A 159 6.02 1.67 -4.83
CA TRP A 159 5.56 2.25 -3.57
C TRP A 159 4.10 1.90 -3.24
N VAL A 160 3.21 1.91 -4.24
CA VAL A 160 1.78 1.57 -4.07
C VAL A 160 1.59 0.10 -3.64
N PRO A 161 2.00 -0.92 -4.44
CA PRO A 161 1.79 -2.32 -4.08
C PRO A 161 2.52 -2.71 -2.78
N LEU A 162 3.68 -2.12 -2.50
CA LEU A 162 4.43 -2.43 -1.30
C LEU A 162 3.77 -1.87 -0.03
N ILE A 163 3.20 -0.65 -0.05
CA ILE A 163 2.44 -0.13 1.10
C ILE A 163 1.18 -0.96 1.33
N GLU A 164 0.44 -1.29 0.26
CA GLU A 164 -0.72 -2.17 0.36
C GLU A 164 -0.35 -3.52 0.98
N LYS A 165 0.77 -4.11 0.55
CA LYS A 165 1.30 -5.36 1.12
C LYS A 165 1.66 -5.22 2.60
N ALA A 166 2.29 -4.11 2.99
CA ALA A 166 2.64 -3.86 4.38
C ALA A 166 1.38 -3.80 5.27
N LEU A 167 0.32 -3.15 4.79
CA LEU A 167 -0.96 -3.14 5.51
C LEU A 167 -1.62 -4.53 5.54
N ALA A 168 -1.64 -5.26 4.42
CA ALA A 168 -2.14 -6.63 4.37
C ALA A 168 -1.41 -7.53 5.38
N LYS A 169 -0.10 -7.35 5.53
CA LYS A 169 0.71 -8.06 6.52
C LYS A 169 0.34 -7.71 7.96
N VAL A 170 0.12 -6.43 8.26
CA VAL A 170 -0.35 -5.99 9.59
C VAL A 170 -1.69 -6.62 9.93
N LEU A 171 -2.63 -6.67 8.97
CA LEU A 171 -3.94 -7.27 9.16
C LEU A 171 -3.91 -8.81 9.15
N GLY A 172 -2.87 -9.39 8.53
CA GLY A 172 -2.57 -10.81 8.45
C GLY A 172 -2.81 -11.45 7.08
N CYS A 173 -3.61 -10.85 6.20
CA CYS A 173 -3.78 -11.24 4.80
C CYS A 173 -4.48 -10.16 3.97
N TYR A 174 -4.39 -10.26 2.64
CA TYR A 174 -5.06 -9.34 1.71
C TYR A 174 -6.60 -9.37 1.82
N ALA A 175 -7.18 -10.53 2.14
CA ALA A 175 -8.64 -10.68 2.31
C ALA A 175 -9.26 -9.85 3.44
N LYS A 176 -8.43 -9.26 4.31
CA LYS A 176 -8.88 -8.36 5.38
C LYS A 176 -8.80 -6.88 5.03
N LEU A 177 -8.26 -6.53 3.87
CA LEU A 177 -8.21 -5.14 3.40
C LEU A 177 -9.56 -4.57 2.95
N PRO A 178 -10.52 -5.35 2.41
CA PRO A 178 -11.80 -4.78 2.00
C PRO A 178 -12.60 -4.17 3.15
N ALA A 179 -13.46 -3.20 2.82
CA ALA A 179 -14.48 -2.61 3.71
C ALA A 179 -13.97 -1.74 4.89
N GLY A 180 -12.87 -1.01 4.72
CA GLY A 180 -12.43 0.04 5.65
C GLY A 180 -12.91 1.45 5.26
N ARG A 181 -12.52 2.45 6.03
CA ARG A 181 -12.84 3.88 5.79
C ARG A 181 -11.60 4.69 5.43
N THR A 182 -11.71 5.63 4.50
CA THR A 182 -10.56 6.43 4.06
C THR A 182 -9.87 7.19 5.20
N LEU A 183 -10.64 7.64 6.22
CA LEU A 183 -10.07 8.23 7.44
C LEU A 183 -9.15 7.28 8.20
N GLU A 184 -9.49 5.99 8.27
CA GLU A 184 -8.62 4.98 8.89
C GLU A 184 -7.32 4.87 8.09
N GLY A 185 -7.41 4.97 6.76
CA GLY A 185 -6.24 4.92 5.87
C GLY A 185 -5.31 6.12 6.10
N LEU A 186 -5.88 7.32 6.20
CA LEU A 186 -5.15 8.54 6.52
C LEU A 186 -4.51 8.45 7.90
N ALA A 187 -5.23 7.98 8.92
CA ALA A 187 -4.68 7.77 10.26
C ALA A 187 -3.53 6.75 10.25
N ILE A 188 -3.63 5.68 9.46
CA ILE A 188 -2.57 4.68 9.31
C ILE A 188 -1.33 5.28 8.64
N LEU A 189 -1.51 6.13 7.63
CA LEU A 189 -0.40 6.69 6.85
C LEU A 189 0.26 7.89 7.54
N THR A 190 -0.49 8.66 8.32
CA THR A 190 -0.04 9.92 8.93
C THR A 190 0.17 9.86 10.44
N GLY A 191 -0.48 8.92 11.13
CA GLY A 191 -0.59 8.90 12.58
C GLY A 191 -1.38 10.08 13.19
N ALA A 192 -2.02 10.90 12.36
CA ALA A 192 -2.76 12.07 12.80
C ALA A 192 -4.26 11.76 13.05
N PRO A 193 -4.91 12.48 13.98
CA PRO A 193 -6.35 12.40 14.13
C PRO A 193 -7.05 12.87 12.86
N CYS A 194 -8.09 12.15 12.44
CA CYS A 194 -8.87 12.47 11.26
C CYS A 194 -10.33 12.78 11.64
N THR A 195 -10.90 13.82 11.04
CA THR A 195 -12.29 14.24 11.27
C THR A 195 -13.09 14.19 9.96
N PHE A 196 -14.36 13.79 10.06
CA PHE A 196 -15.29 13.83 8.94
C PHE A 196 -16.17 15.07 9.06
N LEU A 197 -16.37 15.78 7.96
CA LEU A 197 -17.31 16.89 7.87
C LEU A 197 -18.48 16.47 6.97
N ASP A 198 -19.68 16.46 7.52
CA ASP A 198 -20.92 16.24 6.77
C ASP A 198 -21.32 17.56 6.10
N LEU A 199 -21.36 17.58 4.77
CA LEU A 199 -21.69 18.77 3.98
C LEU A 199 -23.20 18.88 3.70
N GLU A 200 -23.97 17.80 3.83
CA GLU A 200 -25.39 17.77 3.45
C GLU A 200 -26.31 18.20 4.60
N ASN A 201 -25.98 17.79 5.83
CA ASN A 201 -26.81 18.09 7.01
C ASN A 201 -26.36 19.34 7.78
N CYS A 202 -25.34 20.05 7.29
CA CYS A 202 -24.82 21.22 7.98
C CYS A 202 -25.60 22.47 7.58
N THR A 203 -26.29 23.06 8.56
CA THR A 203 -27.09 24.28 8.38
C THR A 203 -26.26 25.56 8.40
N ASP A 204 -25.00 25.50 8.81
CA ASP A 204 -24.09 26.64 8.89
C ASP A 204 -22.94 26.53 7.88
N HIS A 205 -23.20 27.03 6.66
CA HIS A 205 -22.22 27.05 5.59
C HIS A 205 -21.01 27.93 5.90
N ASP A 206 -21.16 28.99 6.68
CA ASP A 206 -20.07 29.89 7.02
C ASP A 206 -19.09 29.21 7.99
N LEU A 207 -19.60 28.41 8.93
CA LEU A 207 -18.76 27.58 9.78
C LEU A 207 -17.97 26.53 8.97
N ILE A 208 -18.60 25.88 7.98
CA ILE A 208 -17.89 24.95 7.08
C ILE A 208 -16.79 25.69 6.31
N TRP A 209 -17.09 26.85 5.74
CA TRP A 209 -16.10 27.63 5.00
C TRP A 209 -14.96 28.08 5.89
N ALA A 210 -15.25 28.54 7.11
CA ALA A 210 -14.23 28.90 8.09
C ALA A 210 -13.36 27.70 8.48
N GLN A 211 -13.97 26.52 8.68
CA GLN A 211 -13.26 25.28 8.96
C GLN A 211 -12.37 24.87 7.78
N LEU A 212 -12.88 24.84 6.55
CA LEU A 212 -12.11 24.52 5.34
C LEU A 212 -10.95 25.49 5.11
N LEU A 213 -11.20 26.80 5.29
CA LEU A 213 -10.16 27.83 5.20
C LEU A 213 -9.11 27.62 6.28
N SER A 214 -9.50 27.43 7.54
CA SER A 214 -8.58 27.20 8.64
C SER A 214 -7.70 25.96 8.40
N MET A 215 -8.27 24.87 7.89
CA MET A 215 -7.57 23.63 7.59
C MET A 215 -6.56 23.80 6.45
N ARG A 216 -6.87 24.63 5.44
CA ARG A 216 -5.93 24.99 4.37
C ARG A 216 -4.71 25.76 4.89
N TYR A 217 -4.88 26.62 5.90
CA TYR A 217 -3.77 27.34 6.52
C TYR A 217 -2.92 26.47 7.46
N VAL A 218 -3.45 25.33 7.92
CA VAL A 218 -2.78 24.43 8.88
C VAL A 218 -2.24 23.13 8.22
N ILE A 219 -2.19 23.07 6.88
CA ILE A 219 -1.55 21.97 6.12
C ILE A 219 -2.29 20.61 6.28
N PHE A 220 -3.62 20.64 6.42
CA PHE A 220 -4.46 19.44 6.44
C PHE A 220 -4.62 18.80 5.05
N LEU A 221 -4.88 17.50 5.03
CA LEU A 221 -5.06 16.67 3.85
C LEU A 221 -6.55 16.55 3.49
N PHE A 222 -6.90 16.74 2.22
CA PHE A 222 -8.29 16.67 1.75
C PHE A 222 -8.49 15.52 0.75
N LEU A 223 -9.65 14.87 0.84
CA LEU A 223 -10.24 14.12 -0.27
C LEU A 223 -11.21 15.07 -0.97
N LYS A 224 -10.99 15.33 -2.25
CA LYS A 224 -11.97 16.04 -3.09
C LYS A 224 -12.93 15.06 -3.74
#